data_AF-A0AAN7PWI9-F1
#
_entry.id   AF-A0AAN7PWI9-F1
#
_cell.length_a   1.000
_cell.length_b   1.000
_cell.length_c   1.000
_cell.angle_alpha   90.00
_cell.angle_beta   90.00
_cell.angle_gamma   90.00
#
_symmetry.space_group_name_H-M   'P 1'
#
loop_
_entity.id
_entity.type
_entity.pdbx_description
1 polymer ?
#
loop_
_entity_poly.entity_id
_entity_poly.type
_entity_poly.pdbx_seq_one_letter_code
_entity_poly.pdbx_strand_id
1 'polypeptide(L)'
;MPRRSITVDELIHNLVDYFNQEKQNNGPLIPLTAVHARVSDALKIDTKTISNALRQHQNQDENKENEPQRKSLKTKDMDERQKSEIRTTIYNIINHEHVTLDTLLTKIKERAICHFCKDIPRKLQRCSSCKTVAYCSREHQKLDWRCHKDLCKIIAFTGSTIKKYSFKEWKSHRLNTQLQWTTILNRELYPHECQMWMFPRVCAYCYSHSNLTDCSDCLNIAYCSNEHKEKHSLVHKRYCRSLRLCMDIDLYLTKFKEYPQIKLKQNFTLNDNLPKNMYTLLDAIENSVSNNAQDIPINSALKSEALTLASSILYTMCCTTLSNLNKCVIHLVGASGTEGTADWVLTSELLFHSIPDLCEISFYLIGPEAWNLSNNGNLCETCNCNEKKINVSIKTDLYHEVVFNIEKPNFIFAFNSGFHEFENTKDDLWRNTIPYLFINDIPTAFTSYTEEERVKDLTYIRNIIPEIDSYIIGNAAGAPEDACMDMKPQHGPDPQDSKLPYSVTVSNSNIKQGERIQIKIAEGTKKGFMGFLLQVRDSKGQPVGLFDIPSSHKLAQVLKCYSKNVAATHKSKDVKDVVEVNWVAPGQATGKYTVYASVAKTGGEFWAQHPTAEIFVN
;
A
#
# COMPACT_ATOMS: atom_id res chain seq x y z
N MET A 1 -40.25 -55.66 25.61
CA MET A 1 -40.77 -54.91 24.44
C MET A 1 -40.15 -55.50 23.19
N PRO A 2 -40.92 -55.92 22.18
CA PRO A 2 -40.34 -56.32 20.90
C PRO A 2 -39.70 -55.08 20.24
N ARG A 3 -38.46 -55.21 19.76
CA ARG A 3 -37.78 -54.13 19.01
C ARG A 3 -38.61 -53.86 17.75
N ARG A 4 -38.99 -52.60 17.53
CA ARG A 4 -39.72 -52.16 16.33
C ARG A 4 -38.92 -52.58 15.10
N SER A 5 -39.51 -53.41 14.24
CA SER A 5 -38.90 -53.80 12.96
C SER A 5 -38.93 -52.61 12.01
N ILE A 6 -37.77 -52.12 11.60
CA ILE A 6 -37.66 -51.06 10.59
C ILE A 6 -37.96 -51.67 9.22
N THR A 7 -38.86 -51.04 8.47
CA THR A 7 -39.18 -51.48 7.11
C THR A 7 -38.05 -51.13 6.14
N VAL A 8 -37.95 -51.86 5.02
CA VAL A 8 -36.89 -51.61 4.02
C VAL A 8 -36.98 -50.18 3.47
N ASP A 9 -38.20 -49.66 3.28
CA ASP A 9 -38.41 -48.30 2.79
C ASP A 9 -37.99 -47.24 3.82
N GLU A 10 -38.33 -47.41 5.11
CA GLU A 10 -37.84 -46.53 6.19
C GLU A 10 -36.31 -46.52 6.28
N LEU A 11 -35.65 -47.67 6.05
CA LEU A 11 -34.19 -47.74 6.07
C LEU A 11 -33.55 -47.01 4.87
N ILE A 12 -34.16 -47.10 3.69
CA ILE A 12 -33.73 -46.37 2.49
C ILE A 12 -33.81 -44.86 2.73
N HIS A 13 -34.93 -44.37 3.29
CA HIS A 13 -35.11 -42.96 3.60
C HIS A 13 -34.08 -42.44 4.60
N ASN A 14 -33.90 -43.15 5.73
CA ASN A 14 -32.94 -42.76 6.76
C ASN A 14 -31.50 -42.66 6.21
N LEU A 15 -31.11 -43.54 5.30
CA LEU A 15 -29.78 -43.51 4.66
C LEU A 15 -29.66 -42.36 3.65
N VAL A 16 -30.68 -42.11 2.83
CA VAL A 16 -30.68 -40.97 1.90
C VAL A 16 -30.62 -39.65 2.67
N ASP A 17 -31.38 -39.51 3.76
CA ASP A 17 -31.38 -38.34 4.62
C ASP A 17 -30.07 -38.15 5.37
N TYR A 18 -29.45 -39.24 5.85
CA TYR A 18 -28.11 -39.20 6.44
C TYR A 18 -27.08 -38.61 5.45
N PHE A 19 -27.07 -39.09 4.19
CA PHE A 19 -26.16 -38.57 3.16
C PHE A 19 -26.50 -37.14 2.70
N ASN A 20 -27.77 -36.74 2.78
CA ASN A 20 -28.19 -35.36 2.52
C ASN A 20 -27.87 -34.42 3.71
N GLN A 21 -27.87 -34.92 4.94
CA GLN A 21 -27.45 -34.18 6.13
C GLN A 21 -25.92 -34.06 6.23
N GLU A 22 -25.14 -35.02 5.70
CA GLU A 22 -23.68 -34.87 5.52
C GLU A 22 -23.35 -33.57 4.76
N LYS A 23 -24.16 -33.19 3.77
CA LYS A 23 -24.02 -31.92 3.02
C LYS A 23 -24.26 -30.66 3.86
N GLN A 24 -25.12 -30.71 4.88
CA GLN A 24 -25.36 -29.60 5.80
C GLN A 24 -24.26 -29.49 6.87
N ASN A 25 -23.56 -30.60 7.16
CA ASN A 25 -22.46 -30.69 8.12
C ASN A 25 -21.06 -30.60 7.48
N ASN A 26 -20.91 -29.83 6.39
CA ASN A 26 -19.65 -29.61 5.65
C ASN A 26 -19.01 -30.86 5.01
N GLY A 27 -19.78 -31.92 4.75
CA GLY A 27 -19.38 -33.06 3.92
C GLY A 27 -19.37 -32.72 2.41
N PRO A 28 -18.86 -33.63 1.55
CA PRO A 28 -18.73 -33.38 0.11
C PRO A 28 -20.09 -33.16 -0.57
N LEU A 29 -20.18 -32.12 -1.42
CA LEU A 29 -21.34 -31.85 -2.26
C LEU A 29 -21.45 -32.91 -3.37
N ILE A 30 -22.20 -33.97 -3.12
CA ILE A 30 -22.45 -35.03 -4.09
C ILE A 30 -23.81 -34.86 -4.80
N PRO A 31 -23.91 -35.14 -6.11
CA PRO A 31 -25.20 -35.14 -6.82
C PRO A 31 -26.17 -36.18 -6.24
N LEU A 32 -27.47 -35.91 -6.33
CA LEU A 32 -28.53 -36.82 -5.83
C LEU A 32 -28.40 -38.25 -6.41
N THR A 33 -27.94 -38.36 -7.65
CA THR A 33 -27.66 -39.65 -8.30
C THR A 33 -26.54 -40.44 -7.61
N ALA A 34 -25.53 -39.75 -7.07
CA ALA A 34 -24.45 -40.38 -6.31
C ALA A 34 -24.91 -40.77 -4.90
N VAL A 35 -25.83 -40.02 -4.28
CA VAL A 35 -26.49 -40.43 -3.02
C VAL A 35 -27.28 -41.71 -3.25
N HIS A 36 -28.10 -41.78 -4.31
CA HIS A 36 -28.86 -42.98 -4.65
C HIS A 36 -27.95 -44.17 -4.95
N ALA A 37 -26.83 -43.95 -5.65
CA ALA A 37 -25.83 -44.99 -5.89
C ALA A 37 -25.22 -45.51 -4.59
N ARG A 38 -24.86 -44.65 -3.63
CA ARG A 38 -24.30 -45.07 -2.34
C ARG A 38 -25.31 -45.85 -1.49
N VAL A 39 -26.56 -45.43 -1.47
CA VAL A 39 -27.64 -46.16 -0.76
C VAL A 39 -27.94 -47.48 -1.45
N SER A 40 -27.93 -47.50 -2.79
CA SER A 40 -28.07 -48.71 -3.61
C SER A 40 -26.95 -49.71 -3.31
N ASP A 41 -25.72 -49.24 -3.21
CA ASP A 41 -24.57 -50.10 -2.96
C ASP A 41 -24.50 -50.59 -1.50
N ALA A 42 -24.90 -49.74 -0.55
CA ALA A 42 -24.96 -50.06 0.88
C ALA A 42 -26.04 -51.09 1.19
N LEU A 43 -27.19 -51.02 0.52
CA LEU A 43 -28.32 -51.93 0.71
C LEU A 43 -28.35 -53.08 -0.30
N LYS A 44 -27.46 -53.08 -1.30
CA LYS A 44 -27.39 -54.02 -2.42
C LYS A 44 -28.72 -54.14 -3.19
N ILE A 45 -29.35 -53.01 -3.46
CA ILE A 45 -30.63 -52.87 -4.19
C ILE A 45 -30.47 -51.95 -5.40
N ASP A 46 -31.35 -52.07 -6.40
CA ASP A 46 -31.27 -51.22 -7.60
C ASP A 46 -31.65 -49.75 -7.32
N THR A 47 -31.00 -48.81 -8.01
CA THR A 47 -31.26 -47.36 -7.86
C THR A 47 -32.69 -46.95 -8.27
N LYS A 48 -33.37 -47.71 -9.14
CA LYS A 48 -34.80 -47.53 -9.44
C LYS A 48 -35.68 -47.91 -8.26
N THR A 49 -35.30 -48.91 -7.47
CA THR A 49 -36.02 -49.31 -6.25
C THR A 49 -36.01 -48.19 -5.23
N ILE A 50 -34.86 -47.52 -5.06
CA ILE A 50 -34.75 -46.31 -4.22
C ILE A 50 -35.66 -45.20 -4.74
N SER A 51 -35.60 -44.92 -6.04
CA SER A 51 -36.43 -43.87 -6.66
C SER A 51 -37.94 -44.15 -6.51
N ASN A 52 -38.35 -45.42 -6.54
CA ASN A 52 -39.74 -45.83 -6.35
C ASN A 52 -40.17 -45.76 -4.87
N ALA A 53 -39.32 -46.17 -3.93
CA ALA A 53 -39.58 -46.06 -2.50
C ALA A 53 -39.70 -44.60 -2.04
N LEU A 54 -38.84 -43.71 -2.56
CA LEU A 54 -38.92 -42.27 -2.32
C LEU A 54 -40.23 -41.67 -2.90
N ARG A 55 -40.65 -42.11 -4.09
CA ARG A 55 -41.92 -41.67 -4.72
C ARG A 55 -43.16 -42.15 -3.96
N GLN A 56 -43.14 -43.38 -3.46
CA GLN A 56 -44.27 -43.93 -2.69
C GLN A 56 -44.45 -43.23 -1.34
N HIS A 57 -43.37 -42.76 -0.72
CA HIS A 57 -43.41 -41.98 0.53
C HIS A 57 -43.86 -40.53 0.30
N GLN A 58 -43.46 -39.90 -0.82
CA GLN A 58 -43.99 -38.59 -1.21
C GLN A 58 -45.52 -38.61 -1.40
N ASN A 59 -46.07 -39.71 -1.93
CA ASN A 59 -47.52 -39.90 -2.04
C ASN A 59 -48.22 -40.18 -0.68
N GLN A 60 -47.48 -40.56 0.37
CA GLN A 60 -48.01 -40.72 1.72
C GLN A 60 -47.96 -39.41 2.52
N ASP A 61 -46.99 -38.54 2.25
CA ASP A 61 -46.87 -37.21 2.87
C ASP A 61 -47.82 -36.16 2.28
N GLU A 62 -48.36 -36.38 1.08
CA GLU A 62 -49.40 -35.51 0.46
C GLU A 62 -50.75 -35.50 1.21
N ASN A 63 -50.96 -36.38 2.20
CA ASN A 63 -52.14 -36.37 3.08
C ASN A 63 -51.94 -35.62 4.41
N LYS A 64 -50.84 -34.88 4.59
CA LYS A 64 -50.65 -33.99 5.75
C LYS A 64 -50.63 -32.53 5.30
N GLU A 65 -51.82 -31.95 5.20
CA GLU A 65 -52.00 -30.51 5.12
C GLU A 65 -51.46 -29.79 6.38
N ASN A 66 -50.94 -28.59 6.12
CA ASN A 66 -50.70 -27.44 7.00
C ASN A 66 -49.29 -27.27 7.60
N GLU A 67 -48.45 -26.49 6.91
CA GLU A 67 -47.81 -25.26 7.42
C GLU A 67 -47.16 -24.44 6.27
N PRO A 68 -46.93 -23.11 6.42
CA PRO A 68 -46.94 -22.16 5.29
C PRO A 68 -45.66 -22.12 4.45
N GLN A 69 -45.84 -21.96 3.13
CA GLN A 69 -44.79 -21.70 2.14
C GLN A 69 -43.96 -20.43 2.44
N ARG A 70 -42.64 -20.58 2.60
CA ARG A 70 -41.69 -19.46 2.39
C ARG A 70 -41.35 -19.34 0.91
N LYS A 71 -41.65 -18.17 0.33
CA LYS A 71 -41.35 -17.84 -1.08
C LYS A 71 -39.86 -17.94 -1.39
N SER A 72 -39.54 -18.64 -2.48
CA SER A 72 -38.23 -18.62 -3.13
C SER A 72 -37.96 -17.24 -3.75
N LEU A 73 -36.79 -16.67 -3.47
CA LEU A 73 -36.26 -15.51 -4.20
C LEU A 73 -35.72 -16.00 -5.55
N LYS A 74 -36.36 -15.58 -6.64
CA LYS A 74 -35.86 -15.79 -8.01
C LYS A 74 -34.70 -14.84 -8.28
N THR A 75 -33.52 -15.35 -8.58
CA THR A 75 -32.43 -14.59 -9.21
C THR A 75 -32.80 -14.29 -10.66
N LYS A 76 -33.48 -13.17 -10.87
CA LYS A 76 -33.34 -12.42 -12.13
C LYS A 76 -31.98 -11.70 -12.07
N ASP A 77 -31.39 -11.39 -13.22
CA ASP A 77 -30.18 -10.55 -13.39
C ASP A 77 -28.91 -11.26 -13.89
N MET A 78 -29.03 -12.37 -14.64
CA MET A 78 -27.91 -12.87 -15.46
C MET A 78 -28.39 -13.32 -16.83
N ASP A 79 -27.75 -12.81 -17.88
CA ASP A 79 -28.04 -13.14 -19.28
C ASP A 79 -27.57 -14.58 -19.61
N GLU A 80 -28.24 -15.24 -20.56
CA GLU A 80 -27.99 -16.65 -20.90
C GLU A 80 -26.58 -16.91 -21.47
N ARG A 81 -25.94 -15.90 -22.06
CA ARG A 81 -24.55 -15.93 -22.49
C ARG A 81 -23.59 -15.98 -21.31
N GLN A 82 -23.82 -15.18 -20.25
CA GLN A 82 -23.04 -15.25 -19.01
C GLN A 82 -23.22 -16.58 -18.28
N LYS A 83 -24.46 -17.12 -18.25
CA LYS A 83 -24.72 -18.47 -17.69
C LYS A 83 -24.05 -19.58 -18.50
N SER A 84 -24.02 -19.46 -19.82
CA SER A 84 -23.35 -20.38 -20.74
C SER A 84 -21.83 -20.31 -20.64
N GLU A 85 -21.27 -19.10 -20.51
CA GLU A 85 -19.83 -18.88 -20.29
C GLU A 85 -19.39 -19.42 -18.93
N ILE A 86 -20.19 -19.24 -17.88
CA ILE A 86 -19.93 -19.82 -16.54
C ILE A 86 -20.00 -21.35 -16.58
N ARG A 87 -21.02 -21.93 -17.24
CA ARG A 87 -21.10 -23.39 -17.44
C ARG A 87 -19.91 -23.92 -18.21
N THR A 88 -19.59 -23.34 -19.36
CA THR A 88 -18.46 -23.74 -20.22
C THR A 88 -17.13 -23.62 -19.47
N THR A 89 -17.01 -22.59 -18.64
CA THR A 89 -15.85 -22.33 -17.79
C THR A 89 -15.71 -23.35 -16.64
N ILE A 90 -16.81 -23.88 -16.12
CA ILE A 90 -16.83 -24.97 -15.12
C ILE A 90 -16.52 -26.32 -15.79
N TYR A 91 -17.12 -26.62 -16.95
CA TYR A 91 -16.85 -27.84 -17.70
C TYR A 91 -15.39 -27.91 -18.21
N ASN A 92 -14.78 -26.79 -18.57
CA ASN A 92 -13.38 -26.73 -18.96
C ASN A 92 -12.39 -26.89 -17.79
N ILE A 93 -12.81 -26.68 -16.53
CA ILE A 93 -11.98 -26.98 -15.34
C ILE A 93 -11.96 -28.49 -15.07
N ILE A 94 -13.05 -29.19 -15.35
CA ILE A 94 -13.31 -30.58 -14.92
C ILE A 94 -12.49 -31.61 -15.71
N ASN A 95 -11.88 -31.24 -16.84
CA ASN A 95 -11.54 -32.27 -17.81
C ASN A 95 -10.35 -33.19 -17.46
N HIS A 96 -9.54 -33.00 -16.40
CA HIS A 96 -8.48 -33.98 -16.08
C HIS A 96 -8.03 -34.15 -14.61
N GLU A 97 -8.68 -33.62 -13.56
CA GLU A 97 -8.25 -33.90 -12.17
C GLU A 97 -9.27 -33.49 -11.08
N HIS A 98 -9.24 -34.15 -9.91
CA HIS A 98 -10.11 -33.89 -8.75
C HIS A 98 -9.86 -32.48 -8.16
N VAL A 99 -10.92 -31.69 -7.97
CA VAL A 99 -10.84 -30.32 -7.44
C VAL A 99 -11.33 -30.29 -5.98
N THR A 100 -10.46 -29.96 -5.03
CA THR A 100 -10.86 -29.59 -3.66
C THR A 100 -10.91 -28.06 -3.53
N LEU A 101 -11.51 -27.51 -2.47
CA LEU A 101 -11.44 -26.06 -2.18
C LEU A 101 -9.97 -25.60 -2.07
N ASP A 102 -9.09 -26.47 -1.57
CA ASP A 102 -7.67 -26.18 -1.43
C ASP A 102 -6.94 -26.25 -2.78
N THR A 103 -7.32 -27.16 -3.69
CA THR A 103 -6.81 -27.19 -5.08
C THR A 103 -7.37 -26.03 -5.92
N LEU A 104 -8.61 -25.61 -5.66
CA LEU A 104 -9.26 -24.47 -6.30
C LEU A 104 -8.61 -23.17 -5.83
N LEU A 105 -8.40 -23.02 -4.52
CA LEU A 105 -7.65 -21.91 -3.94
C LEU A 105 -6.23 -21.94 -4.50
N THR A 106 -5.52 -23.07 -4.53
CA THR A 106 -4.17 -23.22 -5.09
C THR A 106 -4.10 -22.89 -6.59
N LYS A 107 -5.08 -23.26 -7.42
CA LYS A 107 -5.16 -22.85 -8.83
C LYS A 107 -5.61 -21.39 -9.01
N ILE A 108 -6.32 -20.81 -8.04
CA ILE A 108 -6.55 -19.37 -7.91
C ILE A 108 -5.27 -18.64 -7.41
N LYS A 109 -4.38 -19.33 -6.69
CA LYS A 109 -3.03 -18.87 -6.30
C LYS A 109 -2.05 -18.86 -7.49
N GLU A 110 -2.35 -19.58 -8.58
CA GLU A 110 -1.58 -19.63 -9.84
C GLU A 110 -1.91 -18.49 -10.82
N ARG A 111 -2.49 -17.39 -10.34
CA ARG A 111 -2.84 -16.21 -11.14
C ARG A 111 -1.59 -15.43 -11.56
N ALA A 112 -0.72 -15.98 -12.39
CA ALA A 112 0.27 -15.15 -13.07
C ALA A 112 -0.40 -14.33 -14.18
N ILE A 113 0.28 -13.29 -14.66
CA ILE A 113 -0.18 -12.43 -15.76
C ILE A 113 0.37 -12.96 -17.08
N CYS A 114 -0.44 -12.94 -18.14
CA CYS A 114 0.10 -13.15 -19.48
C CYS A 114 0.99 -11.96 -19.88
N HIS A 115 2.25 -12.22 -20.24
CA HIS A 115 3.20 -11.19 -20.62
C HIS A 115 2.72 -10.34 -21.82
N PHE A 116 1.94 -10.93 -22.73
CA PHE A 116 1.43 -10.25 -23.91
C PHE A 116 0.12 -9.49 -23.64
N CYS A 117 -0.99 -10.18 -23.37
CA CYS A 117 -2.30 -9.53 -23.23
C CYS A 117 -2.55 -8.88 -21.86
N LYS A 118 -1.67 -9.09 -20.89
CA LYS A 118 -1.79 -8.62 -19.50
C LYS A 118 -3.03 -9.08 -18.75
N ASP A 119 -3.78 -10.06 -19.27
CA ASP A 119 -4.85 -10.72 -18.52
C ASP A 119 -4.31 -11.67 -17.46
N ILE A 120 -5.18 -12.02 -16.51
CA ILE A 120 -4.95 -13.05 -15.48
C ILE A 120 -5.72 -14.33 -15.88
N PRO A 121 -5.21 -15.11 -16.86
CA PRO A 121 -5.86 -16.33 -17.30
C PRO A 121 -5.74 -17.43 -16.23
N ARG A 122 -6.59 -18.44 -16.34
CA ARG A 122 -6.57 -19.60 -15.42
C ARG A 122 -5.40 -20.56 -15.63
N LYS A 123 -4.70 -20.45 -16.76
CA LYS A 123 -3.55 -21.30 -17.10
C LYS A 123 -2.56 -20.50 -17.92
N LEU A 124 -1.29 -20.53 -17.48
CA LEU A 124 -0.17 -19.91 -18.18
C LEU A 124 0.90 -20.94 -18.49
N GLN A 125 1.55 -20.76 -19.63
CA GLN A 125 2.73 -21.51 -20.04
C GLN A 125 3.94 -20.59 -20.01
N ARG A 126 4.93 -20.92 -19.17
CA ARG A 126 6.20 -20.18 -19.13
C ARG A 126 7.01 -20.45 -20.38
N CYS A 127 7.77 -19.45 -20.81
CA CYS A 127 8.75 -19.63 -21.86
C CYS A 127 9.72 -20.74 -21.46
N SER A 128 9.85 -21.78 -22.29
CA SER A 128 10.67 -22.95 -21.99
C SER A 128 12.16 -22.65 -21.89
N SER A 129 12.61 -21.57 -22.55
CA SER A 129 14.00 -21.15 -22.56
C SER A 129 14.32 -20.25 -21.35
N CYS A 130 13.80 -19.01 -21.32
CA CYS A 130 14.16 -18.06 -20.27
C CYS A 130 13.41 -18.26 -18.93
N LYS A 131 12.24 -18.91 -18.93
CA LYS A 131 11.34 -19.12 -17.76
C LYS A 131 10.83 -17.85 -17.05
N THR A 132 11.28 -16.66 -17.46
CA THR A 132 10.90 -15.36 -16.86
C THR A 132 9.47 -14.95 -17.19
N VAL A 133 9.08 -15.06 -18.47
CA VAL A 133 7.75 -14.64 -18.95
C VAL A 133 6.80 -15.82 -19.13
N ALA A 134 5.49 -15.54 -19.07
CA ALA A 134 4.44 -16.54 -19.18
C ALA A 134 3.32 -16.08 -20.12
N TYR A 135 2.71 -17.01 -20.86
CA TYR A 135 1.70 -16.73 -21.88
C TYR A 135 0.43 -17.55 -21.67
N CYS A 136 -0.74 -16.97 -21.95
CA CYS A 136 -2.01 -17.69 -21.87
C CYS A 136 -2.23 -18.65 -23.04
N SER A 137 -1.54 -18.41 -24.16
CA SER A 137 -1.63 -19.17 -25.39
C SER A 137 -0.30 -19.19 -26.14
N ARG A 138 -0.13 -20.19 -27.02
CA ARG A 138 1.00 -20.24 -27.97
C ARG A 138 0.97 -19.08 -28.96
N GLU A 139 -0.20 -18.51 -29.23
CA GLU A 139 -0.36 -17.36 -30.11
C GLU A 139 0.28 -16.11 -29.51
N HIS A 140 -0.02 -15.80 -28.25
CA HIS A 140 0.62 -14.68 -27.53
C HIS A 140 2.13 -14.84 -27.44
N GLN A 141 2.63 -16.07 -27.25
CA GLN A 141 4.07 -16.34 -27.32
C GLN A 141 4.64 -16.03 -28.71
N LYS A 142 3.96 -16.39 -29.80
CA LYS A 142 4.42 -16.11 -31.17
C LYS A 142 4.41 -14.62 -31.50
N LEU A 143 3.41 -13.88 -31.02
CA LEU A 143 3.32 -12.43 -31.21
C LEU A 143 4.46 -11.71 -30.48
N ASP A 144 4.72 -12.11 -29.23
CA ASP A 144 5.82 -11.56 -28.43
C ASP A 144 7.21 -11.97 -28.94
N TRP A 145 7.34 -13.16 -29.55
CA TRP A 145 8.62 -13.72 -29.98
C TRP A 145 9.46 -12.78 -30.85
N ARG A 146 8.83 -11.93 -31.66
CA ARG A 146 9.53 -10.95 -32.52
C ARG A 146 10.37 -9.97 -31.71
N CYS A 147 9.90 -9.58 -30.53
CA CYS A 147 10.60 -8.66 -29.63
C CYS A 147 11.39 -9.41 -28.55
N HIS A 148 10.87 -10.53 -28.06
CA HIS A 148 11.46 -11.25 -26.93
C HIS A 148 12.64 -12.15 -27.30
N LYS A 149 12.75 -12.64 -28.54
CA LYS A 149 13.71 -13.71 -28.94
C LYS A 149 15.16 -13.41 -28.53
N ASP A 150 15.65 -12.20 -28.76
CA ASP A 150 17.05 -11.87 -28.53
C ASP A 150 17.36 -11.82 -27.04
N LEU A 151 16.52 -11.13 -26.26
CA LEU A 151 16.62 -11.10 -24.80
C LEU A 151 16.41 -12.48 -24.18
N CYS A 152 15.49 -13.29 -24.71
CA CYS A 152 15.20 -14.64 -24.24
C CYS A 152 16.44 -15.52 -24.20
N LYS A 153 17.23 -15.50 -25.28
CA LYS A 153 18.48 -16.27 -25.38
C LYS A 153 19.50 -15.83 -24.33
N ILE A 154 19.61 -14.52 -24.12
CA ILE A 154 20.56 -13.96 -23.16
C ILE A 154 20.15 -14.33 -21.75
N ILE A 155 18.88 -14.15 -21.38
CA ILE A 155 18.37 -14.57 -20.06
C ILE A 155 18.60 -16.06 -19.84
N ALA A 156 18.34 -16.90 -20.85
CA ALA A 156 18.56 -18.33 -20.75
C ALA A 156 20.05 -18.69 -20.57
N PHE A 157 20.95 -17.94 -21.21
CA PHE A 157 22.39 -18.11 -21.11
C PHE A 157 22.92 -17.63 -19.75
N THR A 158 22.59 -16.40 -19.35
CA THR A 158 23.11 -15.78 -18.11
C THR A 158 22.38 -16.25 -16.85
N GLY A 159 21.19 -16.86 -16.99
CA GLY A 159 20.36 -17.32 -15.86
C GLY A 159 20.90 -18.53 -15.10
N SER A 160 22.14 -18.97 -15.38
CA SER A 160 22.70 -20.22 -14.86
C SER A 160 23.94 -20.03 -13.98
N THR A 161 23.72 -19.76 -12.69
CA THR A 161 24.38 -20.50 -11.58
C THR A 161 23.68 -20.19 -10.25
N ILE A 162 23.36 -21.24 -9.50
CA ILE A 162 22.80 -21.13 -8.15
C ILE A 162 23.86 -20.51 -7.24
N LYS A 163 23.60 -19.29 -6.76
CA LYS A 163 24.31 -18.72 -5.61
C LYS A 163 23.25 -18.16 -4.67
N LYS A 164 23.37 -18.51 -3.39
CA LYS A 164 22.65 -17.79 -2.34
C LYS A 164 23.31 -16.43 -2.24
N TYR A 165 22.59 -15.38 -2.59
CA TYR A 165 23.07 -14.02 -2.50
C TYR A 165 22.57 -13.37 -1.21
N SER A 166 23.41 -12.58 -0.54
CA SER A 166 22.95 -11.50 0.32
C SER A 166 22.30 -10.38 -0.53
N PHE A 167 21.53 -9.49 0.09
CA PHE A 167 20.91 -8.36 -0.63
C PHE A 167 21.94 -7.49 -1.37
N LYS A 168 23.11 -7.25 -0.76
CA LYS A 168 24.21 -6.47 -1.36
C LYS A 168 24.80 -7.16 -2.59
N GLU A 169 25.05 -8.46 -2.49
CA GLU A 169 25.55 -9.26 -3.62
C GLU A 169 24.50 -9.35 -4.73
N TRP A 170 23.22 -9.48 -4.37
CA TRP A 170 22.11 -9.49 -5.32
C TRP A 170 22.00 -8.18 -6.09
N LYS A 171 22.08 -7.03 -5.41
CA LYS A 171 22.11 -5.71 -6.04
C LYS A 171 23.26 -5.58 -7.04
N SER A 172 24.46 -6.00 -6.63
CA SER A 172 25.66 -5.97 -7.47
C SER A 172 25.54 -6.91 -8.68
N HIS A 173 25.03 -8.13 -8.46
CA HIS A 173 24.78 -9.10 -9.50
C HIS A 173 23.81 -8.57 -10.56
N ARG A 174 22.72 -7.91 -10.14
CA ARG A 174 21.76 -7.29 -11.07
C ARG A 174 22.42 -6.24 -11.95
N LEU A 175 23.17 -5.29 -11.38
CA LEU A 175 23.86 -4.25 -12.16
C LEU A 175 24.84 -4.86 -13.18
N ASN A 176 25.63 -5.85 -12.76
CA ASN A 176 26.55 -6.55 -13.66
C ASN A 176 25.81 -7.31 -14.78
N THR A 177 24.66 -7.91 -14.46
CA THR A 177 23.83 -8.63 -15.44
C THR A 177 23.31 -7.67 -16.52
N GLN A 178 22.87 -6.46 -16.14
CA GLN A 178 22.44 -5.45 -17.10
C GLN A 178 23.56 -5.09 -18.08
N LEU A 179 24.75 -4.81 -17.56
CA LEU A 179 25.93 -4.48 -18.37
C LEU A 179 26.30 -5.62 -19.32
N GLN A 180 26.22 -6.87 -18.84
CA GLN A 180 26.44 -8.05 -19.68
C GLN A 180 25.38 -8.15 -20.79
N TRP A 181 24.10 -7.92 -20.47
CA TRP A 181 23.03 -8.01 -21.45
C TRP A 181 23.17 -6.95 -22.54
N THR A 182 23.43 -5.69 -22.19
CA THR A 182 23.63 -4.62 -23.17
C THR A 182 24.86 -4.86 -24.03
N THR A 183 25.95 -5.38 -23.44
CA THR A 183 27.17 -5.75 -24.19
C THR A 183 26.90 -6.87 -25.19
N ILE A 184 26.18 -7.93 -24.78
CA ILE A 184 25.87 -9.06 -25.67
C ILE A 184 24.87 -8.65 -26.77
N LEU A 185 23.90 -7.79 -26.46
CA LEU A 185 22.93 -7.27 -27.43
C LEU A 185 23.53 -6.24 -28.40
N ASN A 186 24.66 -5.62 -28.02
CA ASN A 186 25.23 -4.47 -28.70
C ASN A 186 24.21 -3.32 -28.89
N ARG A 187 23.37 -3.11 -27.89
CA ARG A 187 22.41 -2.00 -27.78
C ARG A 187 21.96 -1.84 -26.34
N GLU A 188 21.37 -0.69 -26.04
CA GLU A 188 20.65 -0.51 -24.78
C GLU A 188 19.40 -1.40 -24.72
N LEU A 189 18.97 -1.70 -23.49
CA LEU A 189 17.72 -2.40 -23.24
C LEU A 189 16.55 -1.47 -23.49
N TYR A 190 15.51 -1.94 -24.17
CA TYR A 190 14.27 -1.19 -24.29
C TYR A 190 13.58 -1.09 -22.91
N PRO A 191 12.73 -0.07 -22.66
CA PRO A 191 12.09 0.12 -21.36
C PRO A 191 11.35 -1.12 -20.82
N HIS A 192 10.66 -1.88 -21.69
CA HIS A 192 9.98 -3.12 -21.32
C HIS A 192 10.96 -4.27 -20.99
N GLU A 193 12.16 -4.28 -21.57
CA GLU A 193 13.22 -5.23 -21.23
C GLU A 193 13.89 -4.84 -19.89
N CYS A 194 14.07 -3.54 -19.64
CA CYS A 194 14.52 -3.02 -18.35
C CYS A 194 13.59 -3.48 -17.22
N GLN A 195 12.27 -3.47 -17.42
CA GLN A 195 11.32 -3.99 -16.41
C GLN A 195 11.57 -5.47 -16.07
N MET A 196 11.94 -6.31 -17.05
CA MET A 196 12.25 -7.72 -16.82
C MET A 196 13.52 -7.91 -15.97
N TRP A 197 14.48 -6.99 -16.10
CA TRP A 197 15.68 -6.93 -15.29
C TRP A 197 15.45 -6.27 -13.92
N MET A 198 14.57 -5.26 -13.85
CA MET A 198 14.26 -4.51 -12.64
C MET A 198 13.45 -5.34 -11.64
N PHE A 199 12.51 -6.12 -12.16
CA PHE A 199 11.58 -6.94 -11.39
C PHE A 199 11.73 -8.42 -11.78
N PRO A 200 12.92 -9.02 -11.58
CA PRO A 200 13.16 -10.39 -11.97
C PRO A 200 12.40 -11.33 -11.04
N ARG A 201 11.85 -12.40 -11.62
CA ARG A 201 11.15 -13.41 -10.84
C ARG A 201 12.15 -14.32 -10.13
N VAL A 202 12.42 -14.00 -8.86
CA VAL A 202 13.32 -14.75 -7.98
C VAL A 202 12.68 -15.03 -6.62
N CYS A 203 13.27 -15.94 -5.85
CA CYS A 203 12.85 -16.15 -4.46
C CYS A 203 13.13 -14.88 -3.65
N ALA A 204 12.12 -14.30 -2.99
CA ALA A 204 12.29 -13.08 -2.22
C ALA A 204 13.20 -13.22 -0.98
N TYR A 205 13.53 -14.44 -0.57
CA TYR A 205 14.44 -14.70 0.55
C TYR A 205 15.88 -14.99 0.11
N CYS A 206 16.08 -15.83 -0.91
CA CYS A 206 17.42 -16.29 -1.31
C CYS A 206 17.84 -15.93 -2.74
N TYR A 207 16.98 -15.24 -3.49
CA TYR A 207 17.18 -14.80 -4.87
C TYR A 207 17.42 -15.93 -5.89
N SER A 208 17.06 -17.17 -5.54
CA SER A 208 17.06 -18.32 -6.47
C SER A 208 16.03 -18.16 -7.60
N HIS A 209 16.34 -18.69 -8.78
CA HIS A 209 15.45 -18.70 -9.95
C HIS A 209 14.67 -20.04 -10.10
N SER A 210 14.95 -21.03 -9.25
CA SER A 210 14.44 -22.40 -9.40
C SER A 210 13.28 -22.70 -8.45
N ASN A 211 12.35 -23.55 -8.91
CA ASN A 211 11.22 -24.08 -8.13
C ASN A 211 10.35 -23.00 -7.47
N LEU A 212 10.16 -21.90 -8.17
CA LEU A 212 9.46 -20.73 -7.64
C LEU A 212 7.94 -20.88 -7.72
N THR A 213 7.29 -20.61 -6.59
CA THR A 213 5.84 -20.48 -6.45
C THR A 213 5.50 -19.03 -6.09
N ASP A 214 4.58 -18.43 -6.83
CA ASP A 214 4.18 -17.04 -6.64
C ASP A 214 3.28 -16.90 -5.39
N CYS A 215 3.35 -15.75 -4.72
CA CYS A 215 2.39 -15.39 -3.69
C CYS A 215 1.04 -15.16 -4.34
N SER A 216 0.02 -15.88 -3.87
CA SER A 216 -1.35 -15.82 -4.39
C SER A 216 -2.04 -14.47 -4.32
N ASP A 217 -1.60 -13.65 -3.38
CA ASP A 217 -2.31 -12.43 -3.01
C ASP A 217 -1.75 -11.27 -3.84
N CYS A 218 -0.43 -11.07 -3.82
CA CYS A 218 0.22 -9.98 -4.54
C CYS A 218 0.69 -10.32 -5.94
N LEU A 219 0.98 -11.59 -6.24
CA LEU A 219 1.49 -12.09 -7.52
C LEU A 219 2.84 -11.48 -7.98
N ASN A 220 3.45 -10.63 -7.15
CA ASN A 220 4.72 -9.95 -7.41
C ASN A 220 5.92 -10.62 -6.74
N ILE A 221 5.66 -11.46 -5.74
CA ILE A 221 6.70 -12.13 -4.95
C ILE A 221 6.63 -13.63 -5.17
N ALA A 222 7.80 -14.28 -5.29
CA ALA A 222 7.90 -15.72 -5.42
C ALA A 222 8.81 -16.35 -4.35
N TYR A 223 8.62 -17.65 -4.09
CA TYR A 223 9.39 -18.42 -3.12
C TYR A 223 9.82 -19.77 -3.71
N CYS A 224 11.07 -20.18 -3.48
CA CYS A 224 11.54 -21.50 -3.93
C CYS A 224 11.19 -22.65 -2.98
N SER A 225 10.67 -22.35 -1.78
CA SER A 225 10.25 -23.32 -0.77
C SER A 225 9.26 -22.68 0.22
N ASN A 226 8.48 -23.51 0.92
CA ASN A 226 7.61 -23.07 2.01
C ASN A 226 8.42 -22.51 3.19
N GLU A 227 9.59 -23.07 3.47
CA GLU A 227 10.50 -22.58 4.52
C GLU A 227 10.91 -21.10 4.27
N HIS A 228 11.30 -20.75 3.04
CA HIS A 228 11.65 -19.37 2.70
C HIS A 228 10.44 -18.44 2.73
N LYS A 229 9.26 -18.94 2.37
CA LYS A 229 8.00 -18.20 2.51
C LYS A 229 7.70 -17.88 3.97
N GLU A 230 7.86 -18.85 4.87
CA GLU A 230 7.66 -18.66 6.31
C GLU A 230 8.66 -17.66 6.89
N LYS A 231 9.95 -17.81 6.59
CA LYS A 231 11.01 -16.90 7.04
C LYS A 231 10.79 -15.45 6.59
N HIS A 232 10.24 -15.26 5.40
CA HIS A 232 9.96 -13.92 4.85
C HIS A 232 8.54 -13.41 5.16
N SER A 233 7.65 -14.26 5.72
CA SER A 233 6.22 -13.99 5.82
C SER A 233 5.88 -12.70 6.55
N LEU A 234 6.56 -12.41 7.68
CA LEU A 234 6.34 -11.20 8.47
C LEU A 234 6.70 -9.92 7.71
N VAL A 235 7.83 -9.94 6.98
CA VAL A 235 8.29 -8.81 6.18
C VAL A 235 7.36 -8.62 4.99
N HIS A 236 7.10 -9.69 4.23
CA HIS A 236 6.21 -9.68 3.08
C HIS A 236 4.79 -9.20 3.43
N LYS A 237 4.24 -9.61 4.59
CA LYS A 237 2.90 -9.21 5.02
C LYS A 237 2.73 -7.69 5.12
N ARG A 238 3.81 -6.93 5.39
CA ARG A 238 3.77 -5.46 5.47
C ARG A 238 3.43 -4.79 4.14
N TYR A 239 3.87 -5.36 3.02
CA TYR A 239 3.76 -4.72 1.70
C TYR A 239 3.08 -5.60 0.63
N CYS A 240 2.68 -6.83 0.94
CA CYS A 240 1.96 -7.73 0.03
C CYS A 240 0.79 -7.04 -0.65
N ARG A 241 -0.01 -6.33 0.15
CA ARG A 241 -1.17 -5.57 -0.32
C ARG A 241 -0.80 -4.39 -1.21
N SER A 242 0.26 -3.66 -0.87
CA SER A 242 0.76 -2.54 -1.68
C SER A 242 1.28 -3.02 -3.03
N LEU A 243 1.98 -4.16 -3.06
CA LEU A 243 2.40 -4.81 -4.31
C LEU A 243 1.20 -5.25 -5.15
N ARG A 244 0.14 -5.77 -4.51
CA ARG A 244 -1.11 -6.07 -5.21
C ARG A 244 -1.71 -4.82 -5.85
N LEU A 245 -1.75 -3.71 -5.11
CA LEU A 245 -2.25 -2.43 -5.61
C LEU A 245 -1.41 -1.91 -6.79
N CYS A 246 -0.07 -2.00 -6.72
CA CYS A 246 0.82 -1.62 -7.83
C CYS A 246 0.48 -2.40 -9.10
N MET A 247 0.31 -3.72 -8.97
CA MET A 247 -0.10 -4.56 -10.10
C MET A 247 -1.47 -4.18 -10.64
N ASP A 248 -2.45 -3.93 -9.78
CA ASP A 248 -3.79 -3.54 -10.21
C ASP A 248 -3.79 -2.16 -10.91
N ILE A 249 -2.92 -1.24 -10.49
CA ILE A 249 -2.66 0.04 -11.16
C ILE A 249 -2.05 -0.18 -12.55
N ASP A 250 -1.00 -1.01 -12.66
CA ASP A 250 -0.36 -1.32 -13.96
C ASP A 250 -1.36 -1.90 -14.96
N LEU A 251 -2.23 -2.80 -14.49
CA LEU A 251 -3.30 -3.39 -15.29
C LEU A 251 -4.35 -2.36 -15.72
N TYR A 252 -4.73 -1.45 -14.81
CA TYR A 252 -5.63 -0.35 -15.11
C TYR A 252 -5.05 0.55 -16.20
N LEU A 253 -3.82 1.06 -16.01
CA LEU A 253 -3.16 1.95 -16.96
C LEU A 253 -2.91 1.27 -18.32
N THR A 254 -2.62 -0.03 -18.34
CA THR A 254 -2.52 -0.79 -19.59
C THR A 254 -3.85 -0.82 -20.36
N LYS A 255 -4.96 -1.02 -19.63
CA LYS A 255 -6.29 -1.19 -20.22
C LYS A 255 -6.90 0.13 -20.67
N PHE A 256 -6.87 1.14 -19.81
CA PHE A 256 -7.54 2.42 -20.05
C PHE A 256 -6.63 3.45 -20.71
N LYS A 257 -5.30 3.34 -20.52
CA LYS A 257 -4.29 4.26 -21.09
C LYS A 257 -4.50 5.73 -20.71
N GLU A 258 -5.20 5.99 -19.61
CA GLU A 258 -5.50 7.32 -19.10
C GLU A 258 -5.52 7.30 -17.58
N TYR A 259 -5.17 8.44 -16.97
CA TYR A 259 -5.37 8.66 -15.55
C TYR A 259 -6.84 8.99 -15.25
N PRO A 260 -7.37 8.58 -14.08
CA PRO A 260 -8.71 8.97 -13.67
C PRO A 260 -8.80 10.49 -13.51
N GLN A 261 -9.82 11.08 -14.11
CA GLN A 261 -10.07 12.52 -14.05
C GLN A 261 -10.30 12.99 -12.61
N ILE A 262 -9.68 14.11 -12.26
CA ILE A 262 -9.88 14.82 -10.99
C ILE A 262 -10.77 16.03 -11.27
N LYS A 263 -11.90 16.12 -10.57
CA LYS A 263 -12.81 17.27 -10.68
C LYS A 263 -12.64 18.16 -9.47
N LEU A 264 -11.87 19.23 -9.61
CA LEU A 264 -11.75 20.24 -8.57
C LEU A 264 -13.09 20.96 -8.38
N LYS A 265 -13.54 21.09 -7.13
CA LYS A 265 -14.67 21.97 -6.83
C LYS A 265 -14.25 23.43 -6.95
N GLN A 266 -15.05 24.18 -7.67
CA GLN A 266 -15.05 25.65 -7.61
C GLN A 266 -15.44 26.03 -6.17
N ASN A 267 -14.55 26.73 -5.45
CA ASN A 267 -14.62 27.10 -4.01
C ASN A 267 -13.92 26.15 -3.00
N PHE A 268 -12.88 25.42 -3.41
CA PHE A 268 -11.98 24.79 -2.45
C PHE A 268 -11.05 25.83 -1.80
N THR A 269 -11.40 26.37 -0.64
CA THR A 269 -10.52 27.21 0.18
C THR A 269 -9.93 26.39 1.33
N LEU A 270 -8.61 26.28 1.39
CA LEU A 270 -7.84 25.56 2.42
C LEU A 270 -7.87 26.21 3.83
N ASN A 271 -8.82 27.10 4.09
CA ASN A 271 -8.64 28.16 5.09
C ASN A 271 -8.71 27.75 6.57
N ASP A 272 -8.95 26.50 6.93
CA ASP A 272 -8.97 26.11 8.36
C ASP A 272 -8.19 24.84 8.70
N ASN A 273 -7.16 24.50 7.92
CA ASN A 273 -6.03 23.58 8.18
C ASN A 273 -5.74 22.75 6.92
N LEU A 274 -4.47 22.69 6.52
CA LEU A 274 -4.01 21.78 5.47
C LEU A 274 -4.48 20.35 5.75
N PRO A 275 -4.97 19.63 4.73
CA PRO A 275 -5.29 18.21 4.85
C PRO A 275 -4.09 17.44 5.40
N LYS A 276 -4.33 16.58 6.40
CA LYS A 276 -3.27 15.87 7.13
C LYS A 276 -2.53 14.85 6.26
N ASN A 277 -3.18 14.40 5.19
CA ASN A 277 -2.62 13.47 4.21
C ASN A 277 -3.37 13.61 2.88
N MET A 278 -2.83 12.93 1.86
CA MET A 278 -3.37 12.98 0.51
C MET A 278 -4.81 12.48 0.39
N TYR A 279 -5.24 11.51 1.21
CA TYR A 279 -6.63 11.04 1.19
C TYR A 279 -7.60 12.11 1.71
N THR A 280 -7.24 12.81 2.79
CA THR A 280 -8.06 13.93 3.28
C THR A 280 -8.10 15.09 2.28
N LEU A 281 -7.06 15.29 1.47
CA LEU A 281 -7.07 16.26 0.37
C LEU A 281 -8.03 15.81 -0.73
N LEU A 282 -7.94 14.55 -1.17
CA LEU A 282 -8.83 13.95 -2.16
C LEU A 282 -10.30 14.06 -1.74
N ASP A 283 -10.62 13.70 -0.50
CA ASP A 283 -11.99 13.80 0.03
C ASP A 283 -12.50 15.25 0.00
N ALA A 284 -11.64 16.20 0.37
CA ALA A 284 -11.99 17.62 0.42
C ALA A 284 -12.20 18.24 -0.97
N ILE A 285 -11.46 17.78 -2.00
CA ILE A 285 -11.64 18.26 -3.37
C ILE A 285 -12.81 17.56 -4.10
N GLU A 286 -13.18 16.31 -3.74
CA GLU A 286 -14.23 15.55 -4.46
C GLU A 286 -15.61 15.48 -3.76
N ASN A 287 -15.74 15.68 -2.43
CA ASN A 287 -16.92 15.30 -1.60
C ASN A 287 -17.38 13.84 -1.79
N SER A 288 -16.47 12.90 -2.06
CA SER A 288 -16.82 11.49 -2.02
C SER A 288 -16.78 10.98 -0.58
N VAL A 289 -17.94 10.80 0.05
CA VAL A 289 -18.03 9.89 1.20
C VAL A 289 -18.02 8.47 0.64
N SER A 290 -16.87 7.81 0.64
CA SER A 290 -16.84 6.35 0.46
C SER A 290 -16.14 5.69 1.64
N ASN A 291 -17.02 5.13 2.48
CA ASN A 291 -16.80 4.30 3.64
C ASN A 291 -15.85 3.11 3.40
N ASN A 292 -15.19 2.75 4.50
CA ASN A 292 -14.42 1.53 4.78
C ASN A 292 -12.96 1.51 4.35
N ALA A 293 -12.13 1.77 5.36
CA ALA A 293 -10.67 1.74 5.40
C ALA A 293 -10.07 0.33 5.27
N GLN A 294 -10.48 -0.43 4.25
CA GLN A 294 -9.91 -1.75 4.05
C GLN A 294 -9.56 -2.10 2.60
N ASP A 295 -9.72 -1.19 1.64
CA ASP A 295 -9.16 -1.24 0.29
C ASP A 295 -8.89 0.19 -0.20
N ILE A 296 -7.65 0.53 -0.59
CA ILE A 296 -7.36 1.78 -1.31
C ILE A 296 -7.81 1.53 -2.76
N PRO A 297 -8.85 2.21 -3.26
CA PRO A 297 -9.26 2.04 -4.65
C PRO A 297 -8.12 2.48 -5.59
N ILE A 298 -7.93 1.77 -6.70
CA ILE A 298 -6.97 2.12 -7.76
C ILE A 298 -7.08 3.61 -8.14
N ASN A 299 -8.32 4.11 -8.24
CA ASN A 299 -8.61 5.51 -8.53
C ASN A 299 -8.01 6.46 -7.49
N SER A 300 -8.13 6.17 -6.20
CA SER A 300 -7.58 7.03 -5.14
C SER A 300 -6.06 7.05 -5.18
N ALA A 301 -5.41 5.92 -5.47
CA ALA A 301 -3.95 5.87 -5.60
C ALA A 301 -3.46 6.70 -6.80
N LEU A 302 -4.06 6.53 -7.98
CA LEU A 302 -3.69 7.30 -9.17
C LEU A 302 -3.96 8.80 -9.01
N LYS A 303 -5.07 9.19 -8.39
CA LYS A 303 -5.33 10.60 -8.09
C LYS A 303 -4.36 11.17 -7.06
N SER A 304 -3.95 10.36 -6.08
CA SER A 304 -2.95 10.75 -5.08
C SER A 304 -1.60 11.06 -5.72
N GLU A 305 -1.21 10.27 -6.72
CA GLU A 305 0.01 10.51 -7.51
C GLU A 305 -0.10 11.82 -8.30
N ALA A 306 -1.20 12.04 -9.02
CA ALA A 306 -1.41 13.25 -9.81
C ALA A 306 -1.38 14.55 -8.98
N LEU A 307 -1.78 14.49 -7.70
CA LEU A 307 -1.81 15.63 -6.79
C LEU A 307 -0.53 15.82 -5.98
N THR A 308 0.41 14.87 -6.03
CA THR A 308 1.58 14.86 -5.14
C THR A 308 2.38 16.17 -5.22
N LEU A 309 2.62 16.65 -6.43
CA LEU A 309 3.37 17.87 -6.70
C LEU A 309 2.64 19.10 -6.15
N ALA A 310 1.38 19.29 -6.55
CA ALA A 310 0.56 20.42 -6.14
C ALA A 310 0.39 20.48 -4.61
N SER A 311 0.17 19.33 -3.97
CA SER A 311 0.04 19.24 -2.52
C SER A 311 1.34 19.57 -1.77
N SER A 312 2.50 19.16 -2.31
CA SER A 312 3.80 19.46 -1.72
C SER A 312 4.14 20.94 -1.81
N ILE A 313 3.81 21.57 -2.95
CA ILE A 313 3.95 23.02 -3.15
C ILE A 313 3.06 23.76 -2.14
N LEU A 314 1.77 23.43 -2.08
CA LEU A 314 0.81 24.03 -1.15
C LEU A 314 1.26 23.89 0.30
N TYR A 315 1.69 22.69 0.70
CA TYR A 315 2.12 22.44 2.07
C TYR A 315 3.32 23.33 2.45
N THR A 316 4.28 23.45 1.53
CA THR A 316 5.46 24.30 1.70
C THR A 316 5.05 25.76 1.82
N MET A 317 4.19 26.24 0.93
CA MET A 317 3.69 27.62 0.94
C MET A 317 3.01 27.98 2.26
N CYS A 318 2.15 27.12 2.82
CA CYS A 318 1.51 27.38 4.10
C CYS A 318 2.46 27.33 5.30
N CYS A 319 3.56 26.58 5.20
CA CYS A 319 4.60 26.56 6.24
C CYS A 319 5.46 27.82 6.25
N THR A 320 5.37 28.64 5.20
CA THR A 320 6.06 29.92 5.08
C THR A 320 5.09 31.07 5.34
N THR A 321 5.54 32.16 5.97
CA THR A 321 4.72 33.36 6.16
C THR A 321 4.54 34.11 4.84
N LEU A 322 3.66 33.58 3.99
CA LEU A 322 3.23 34.27 2.77
C LEU A 322 2.06 35.19 3.09
N SER A 323 2.16 36.44 2.66
CA SER A 323 1.01 37.35 2.56
C SER A 323 0.96 37.95 1.16
N ASN A 324 -0.24 37.96 0.56
CA ASN A 324 -0.61 38.74 -0.62
C ASN A 324 0.26 38.54 -1.87
N LEU A 325 0.49 37.29 -2.30
CA LEU A 325 1.12 37.01 -3.59
C LEU A 325 0.11 37.10 -4.73
N ASN A 326 0.21 38.13 -5.58
CA ASN A 326 -0.55 38.23 -6.82
C ASN A 326 0.06 37.38 -7.97
N LYS A 327 1.39 37.27 -8.01
CA LYS A 327 2.13 36.42 -8.93
C LYS A 327 3.06 35.51 -8.15
N CYS A 328 3.14 34.24 -8.54
CA CYS A 328 4.03 33.24 -7.95
C CYS A 328 4.95 32.64 -9.02
N VAL A 329 6.25 32.78 -8.83
CA VAL A 329 7.29 32.19 -9.67
C VAL A 329 7.90 31.00 -8.92
N ILE A 330 7.88 29.83 -9.54
CA ILE A 330 8.30 28.56 -8.94
C ILE A 330 9.40 27.95 -9.80
N HIS A 331 10.57 27.74 -9.23
CA HIS A 331 11.68 27.03 -9.87
C HIS A 331 11.67 25.56 -9.43
N LEU A 332 11.61 24.65 -10.38
CA LEU A 332 11.68 23.20 -10.19
C LEU A 332 13.04 22.74 -10.67
N VAL A 333 13.95 22.53 -9.73
CA VAL A 333 15.35 22.23 -9.99
C VAL A 333 15.59 20.73 -9.96
N GLY A 334 16.31 20.21 -10.96
CA GLY A 334 16.45 18.77 -11.17
C GLY A 334 15.21 18.18 -11.86
N ALA A 335 14.46 18.99 -12.62
CA ALA A 335 13.27 18.54 -13.32
C ALA A 335 13.62 17.45 -14.35
N SER A 336 12.84 16.38 -14.37
CA SER A 336 13.02 15.23 -15.26
C SER A 336 11.68 14.81 -15.88
N GLY A 337 11.53 13.54 -16.28
CA GLY A 337 10.29 12.98 -16.81
C GLY A 337 9.09 13.07 -15.87
N THR A 338 9.30 13.08 -14.56
CA THR A 338 8.20 13.19 -13.59
C THR A 338 7.55 14.58 -13.66
N GLU A 339 8.32 15.65 -13.58
CA GLU A 339 7.81 17.03 -13.71
C GLU A 339 7.33 17.31 -15.14
N GLY A 340 8.00 16.73 -16.14
CA GLY A 340 7.62 16.88 -17.54
C GLY A 340 6.28 16.23 -17.92
N THR A 341 5.79 15.28 -17.12
CA THR A 341 4.46 14.65 -17.32
C THR A 341 3.39 15.18 -16.37
N ALA A 342 3.72 16.15 -15.51
CA ALA A 342 2.78 16.71 -14.56
C ALA A 342 1.62 17.46 -15.24
N ASP A 343 0.44 17.39 -14.62
CA ASP A 343 -0.70 18.20 -15.01
C ASP A 343 -0.57 19.61 -14.41
N TRP A 344 0.08 20.51 -15.15
CA TRP A 344 0.28 21.90 -14.74
C TRP A 344 -1.02 22.70 -14.66
N VAL A 345 -2.08 22.29 -15.36
CA VAL A 345 -3.40 22.93 -15.26
C VAL A 345 -4.04 22.56 -13.92
N LEU A 346 -4.14 21.26 -13.62
CA LEU A 346 -4.64 20.77 -12.34
C LEU A 346 -3.84 21.32 -11.15
N THR A 347 -2.52 21.32 -11.27
CA THR A 347 -1.60 21.86 -10.25
C THR A 347 -1.90 23.33 -9.99
N SER A 348 -2.08 24.12 -11.04
CA SER A 348 -2.34 25.56 -10.93
C SER A 348 -3.74 25.86 -10.40
N GLU A 349 -4.77 25.14 -10.84
CA GLU A 349 -6.13 25.31 -10.34
C GLU A 349 -6.21 25.05 -8.84
N LEU A 350 -5.52 24.01 -8.35
CA LEU A 350 -5.47 23.73 -6.92
C LEU A 350 -4.82 24.89 -6.15
N LEU A 351 -3.76 25.50 -6.69
CA LEU A 351 -3.10 26.68 -6.10
C LEU A 351 -3.99 27.93 -6.15
N PHE A 352 -4.62 28.23 -7.29
CA PHE A 352 -5.51 29.39 -7.45
C PHE A 352 -6.73 29.33 -6.54
N HIS A 353 -7.33 28.15 -6.39
CA HIS A 353 -8.47 27.99 -5.49
C HIS A 353 -8.05 28.06 -4.01
N SER A 354 -6.81 27.66 -3.70
CA SER A 354 -6.27 27.70 -2.35
C SER A 354 -5.77 29.09 -1.91
N ILE A 355 -5.34 29.93 -2.85
CA ILE A 355 -4.71 31.24 -2.57
C ILE A 355 -5.50 32.32 -3.33
N PRO A 356 -6.50 32.97 -2.70
CA PRO A 356 -7.47 33.84 -3.39
C PRO A 356 -6.84 34.98 -4.22
N ASP A 357 -5.79 35.60 -3.70
CA ASP A 357 -5.13 36.76 -4.32
C ASP A 357 -4.22 36.41 -5.50
N LEU A 358 -3.89 35.12 -5.68
CA LEU A 358 -2.94 34.64 -6.68
C LEU A 358 -3.59 34.65 -8.07
N CYS A 359 -3.07 35.47 -8.98
CA CYS A 359 -3.57 35.64 -10.35
C CYS A 359 -2.68 35.01 -11.42
N GLU A 360 -1.37 34.91 -11.18
CA GLU A 360 -0.42 34.37 -12.15
C GLU A 360 0.55 33.38 -11.50
N ILE A 361 0.76 32.24 -12.15
CA ILE A 361 1.77 31.25 -11.74
C ILE A 361 2.72 31.01 -12.90
N SER A 362 4.02 31.08 -12.64
CA SER A 362 5.07 30.79 -13.61
C SER A 362 5.97 29.67 -13.09
N PHE A 363 5.92 28.52 -13.75
CA PHE A 363 6.79 27.38 -13.47
C PHE A 363 8.02 27.40 -14.38
N TYR A 364 9.20 27.23 -13.80
CA TYR A 364 10.44 26.98 -14.53
C TYR A 364 10.91 25.56 -14.21
N LEU A 365 10.85 24.67 -15.20
CA LEU A 365 11.38 23.31 -15.11
C LEU A 365 12.84 23.35 -15.55
N ILE A 366 13.76 23.11 -14.62
CA ILE A 366 15.19 23.37 -14.81
C ILE A 366 15.98 22.09 -14.58
N GLY A 367 16.74 21.67 -15.60
CA GLY A 367 17.68 20.56 -15.52
C GLY A 367 18.01 19.97 -16.88
N PRO A 368 19.13 19.24 -17.04
CA PRO A 368 19.53 18.63 -18.31
C PRO A 368 18.50 17.67 -18.91
N GLU A 369 17.70 17.05 -18.06
CA GLU A 369 16.64 16.11 -18.42
C GLU A 369 15.25 16.75 -18.42
N ALA A 370 15.17 18.08 -18.29
CA ALA A 370 13.90 18.79 -18.22
C ALA A 370 13.23 18.82 -19.61
N TRP A 371 11.96 18.47 -19.61
CA TRP A 371 11.07 18.61 -20.76
C TRP A 371 9.65 18.84 -20.24
N ASN A 372 8.71 19.11 -21.13
CA ASN A 372 7.29 19.23 -20.78
C ASN A 372 6.46 18.62 -21.88
N LEU A 373 5.61 17.65 -21.54
CA LEU A 373 4.53 17.24 -22.40
C LEU A 373 3.51 18.38 -22.37
N SER A 374 3.37 19.10 -23.49
CA SER A 374 2.50 20.28 -23.55
C SER A 374 1.05 19.92 -23.18
N ASN A 375 0.68 20.09 -21.92
CA ASN A 375 -0.69 19.99 -21.45
C ASN A 375 -1.38 21.32 -21.76
N ASN A 376 -1.82 21.50 -23.01
CA ASN A 376 -2.65 22.61 -23.44
C ASN A 376 -4.11 22.42 -22.96
N GLY A 377 -4.28 22.14 -21.67
CA GLY A 377 -5.60 22.10 -21.04
C GLY A 377 -6.09 23.52 -20.81
N ASN A 378 -7.40 23.73 -20.94
CA ASN A 378 -8.01 24.98 -20.51
C ASN A 378 -8.20 24.95 -19.00
N LEU A 379 -7.86 26.05 -18.34
CA LEU A 379 -8.27 26.32 -16.98
C LEU A 379 -9.79 26.18 -16.82
N CYS A 380 -10.23 25.91 -15.60
CA CYS A 380 -11.64 25.83 -15.24
C CYS A 380 -12.33 27.16 -15.47
N GLU A 381 -13.66 27.14 -15.63
CA GLU A 381 -14.46 28.33 -15.91
C GLU A 381 -14.22 29.45 -14.89
N THR A 382 -14.12 29.12 -13.60
CA THR A 382 -13.84 30.11 -12.54
C THR A 382 -12.46 30.76 -12.70
N CYS A 383 -11.42 29.98 -13.01
CA CYS A 383 -10.08 30.51 -13.21
C CYS A 383 -10.02 31.38 -14.48
N ASN A 384 -10.70 30.98 -15.56
CA ASN A 384 -10.83 31.79 -16.77
C ASN A 384 -11.58 33.10 -16.53
N CYS A 385 -12.73 33.05 -15.84
CA CYS A 385 -13.51 34.24 -15.51
C CYS A 385 -12.74 35.23 -14.62
N ASN A 386 -11.82 34.73 -13.80
CA ASN A 386 -10.93 35.55 -12.97
C ASN A 386 -9.58 35.88 -13.66
N GLU A 387 -9.48 35.65 -14.97
CA GLU A 387 -8.31 35.95 -15.81
C GLU A 387 -6.99 35.39 -15.25
N LYS A 388 -7.04 34.21 -14.62
CA LYS A 388 -5.86 33.55 -14.07
C LYS A 388 -4.93 33.10 -15.19
N LYS A 389 -3.61 33.18 -14.96
CA LYS A 389 -2.58 32.90 -15.98
C LYS A 389 -1.57 31.86 -15.50
N ILE A 390 -1.24 30.92 -16.38
CA ILE A 390 -0.23 29.89 -16.14
C ILE A 390 0.84 30.02 -17.23
N ASN A 391 2.11 30.08 -16.80
CA ASN A 391 3.26 29.98 -17.69
C ASN A 391 4.10 28.78 -17.28
N VAL A 392 4.55 27.97 -18.24
CA VAL A 392 5.48 26.86 -18.00
C VAL A 392 6.66 27.02 -18.95
N SER A 393 7.84 27.23 -18.39
CA SER A 393 9.10 27.42 -19.12
C SER A 393 10.06 26.28 -18.82
N ILE A 394 10.78 25.82 -19.84
CA ILE A 394 11.78 24.76 -19.71
C ILE A 394 13.17 25.37 -19.86
N LYS A 395 14.11 24.94 -19.02
CA LYS A 395 15.54 25.26 -19.11
C LYS A 395 16.32 23.96 -19.00
N THR A 396 17.03 23.60 -20.06
CA THR A 396 17.82 22.36 -20.14
C THR A 396 19.24 22.50 -19.58
N ASP A 397 19.57 23.65 -19.04
CA ASP A 397 20.86 23.96 -18.42
C ASP A 397 20.85 23.62 -16.91
N LEU A 398 22.01 23.69 -16.27
CA LEU A 398 22.09 23.54 -14.81
C LEU A 398 21.58 24.80 -14.11
N TYR A 399 21.01 24.64 -12.92
CA TYR A 399 20.37 25.75 -12.23
C TYR A 399 21.31 26.94 -11.97
N HIS A 400 22.55 26.65 -11.57
CA HIS A 400 23.57 27.67 -11.33
C HIS A 400 24.01 28.43 -12.58
N GLU A 401 23.70 27.93 -13.78
CA GLU A 401 24.00 28.58 -15.06
C GLU A 401 22.87 29.53 -15.49
N VAL A 402 21.64 29.28 -15.04
CA VAL A 402 20.45 30.02 -15.50
C VAL A 402 19.79 30.91 -14.46
N VAL A 403 20.00 30.67 -13.16
CA VAL A 403 19.25 31.32 -12.07
C VAL A 403 19.26 32.85 -12.12
N PHE A 404 20.32 33.48 -12.65
CA PHE A 404 20.42 34.94 -12.79
C PHE A 404 19.84 35.49 -14.10
N ASN A 405 19.51 34.63 -15.06
CA ASN A 405 19.02 34.98 -16.40
C ASN A 405 17.52 34.68 -16.58
N ILE A 406 16.86 34.22 -15.51
CA ILE A 406 15.42 33.92 -15.48
C ILE A 406 14.73 34.78 -14.40
N GLU A 407 13.40 34.82 -14.41
CA GLU A 407 12.64 35.57 -13.42
C GLU A 407 12.95 35.05 -12.00
N LYS A 408 13.11 35.95 -11.02
CA LYS A 408 13.46 35.56 -9.64
C LYS A 408 12.33 34.72 -9.03
N PRO A 409 12.62 33.56 -8.40
CA PRO A 409 11.59 32.71 -7.83
C PRO A 409 11.07 33.25 -6.50
N ASN A 410 9.80 32.96 -6.21
CA ASN A 410 9.26 33.01 -4.86
C ASN A 410 9.57 31.71 -4.10
N PHE A 411 9.68 30.58 -4.82
CA PHE A 411 9.96 29.26 -4.25
C PHE A 411 10.88 28.44 -5.16
N ILE A 412 11.72 27.64 -4.52
CA ILE A 412 12.56 26.65 -5.20
C ILE A 412 12.15 25.26 -4.68
N PHE A 413 11.90 24.32 -5.59
CA PHE A 413 11.61 22.94 -5.27
C PHE A 413 12.55 22.00 -6.00
N ALA A 414 12.97 20.94 -5.31
CA ALA A 414 13.72 19.82 -5.87
C ALA A 414 13.05 18.50 -5.44
N PHE A 415 12.25 17.91 -6.32
CA PHE A 415 11.46 16.73 -5.98
C PHE A 415 12.27 15.46 -6.21
N ASN A 416 12.44 14.67 -5.16
CA ASN A 416 13.08 13.35 -5.16
C ASN A 416 14.40 13.32 -5.96
N SER A 417 15.23 14.34 -5.74
CA SER A 417 16.36 14.65 -6.62
C SER A 417 17.65 13.92 -6.30
N GLY A 418 17.69 13.15 -5.19
CA GLY A 418 18.82 12.29 -4.84
C GLY A 418 20.16 13.03 -4.78
N PHE A 419 20.25 14.14 -4.05
CA PHE A 419 21.43 15.02 -4.03
C PHE A 419 22.74 14.27 -3.74
N HIS A 420 22.69 13.28 -2.86
CA HIS A 420 23.86 12.50 -2.44
C HIS A 420 24.26 11.37 -3.41
N GLU A 421 23.43 11.03 -4.42
CA GLU A 421 23.57 9.78 -5.19
C GLU A 421 24.92 9.64 -5.89
N PHE A 422 25.48 10.77 -6.35
CA PHE A 422 26.73 10.85 -7.10
C PHE A 422 27.87 11.47 -6.29
N GLU A 423 27.73 11.60 -4.96
CA GLU A 423 28.76 12.16 -4.09
C GLU A 423 30.14 11.50 -4.34
N ASN A 424 31.17 12.32 -4.48
CA ASN A 424 32.56 11.91 -4.77
C ASN A 424 32.77 11.25 -6.14
N THR A 425 31.84 11.42 -7.08
CA THR A 425 32.03 11.00 -8.47
C THR A 425 32.19 12.21 -9.40
N LYS A 426 32.62 11.96 -10.63
CA LYS A 426 32.71 13.01 -11.68
C LYS A 426 31.34 13.50 -12.16
N ASP A 427 30.29 12.74 -11.87
CA ASP A 427 28.92 12.98 -12.33
C ASP A 427 28.11 13.76 -11.26
N ASP A 428 28.78 14.28 -10.23
CA ASP A 428 28.21 15.07 -9.13
C ASP A 428 27.89 16.52 -9.55
N LEU A 429 26.80 16.69 -10.29
CA LEU A 429 26.33 18.01 -10.74
C LEU A 429 25.68 18.83 -9.61
N TRP A 430 25.23 18.16 -8.54
CA TRP A 430 24.58 18.82 -7.40
C TRP A 430 25.55 19.62 -6.56
N ARG A 431 26.82 19.20 -6.45
CA ARG A 431 27.84 19.91 -5.68
C ARG A 431 27.91 21.41 -5.99
N ASN A 432 27.87 21.76 -7.28
CA ASN A 432 27.93 23.15 -7.74
C ASN A 432 26.57 23.84 -7.70
N THR A 433 25.47 23.08 -7.75
CA THR A 433 24.10 23.61 -7.78
C THR A 433 23.58 23.96 -6.38
N ILE A 434 23.90 23.16 -5.36
CA ILE A 434 23.40 23.30 -3.99
C ILE A 434 23.59 24.73 -3.43
N PRO A 435 24.77 25.39 -3.56
CA PRO A 435 24.94 26.76 -3.11
C PRO A 435 23.89 27.73 -3.68
N TYR A 436 23.48 27.52 -4.94
CA TYR A 436 22.55 28.39 -5.65
C TYR A 436 21.10 28.19 -5.26
N LEU A 437 20.75 27.02 -4.69
CA LEU A 437 19.42 26.78 -4.15
C LEU A 437 19.10 27.72 -2.98
N PHE A 438 20.12 28.12 -2.22
CA PHE A 438 19.94 28.91 -0.98
C PHE A 438 20.39 30.37 -1.11
N ILE A 439 20.62 30.85 -2.34
CA ILE A 439 20.96 32.26 -2.56
C ILE A 439 19.73 33.14 -2.29
N ASN A 440 19.92 34.24 -1.57
CA ASN A 440 18.92 35.25 -1.24
C ASN A 440 17.77 34.80 -0.31
N ASP A 441 17.99 33.81 0.56
CA ASP A 441 17.02 33.35 1.56
C ASP A 441 15.65 32.97 0.96
N ILE A 442 15.66 32.46 -0.28
CA ILE A 442 14.44 32.03 -0.97
C ILE A 442 13.97 30.71 -0.33
N PRO A 443 12.69 30.60 0.06
CA PRO A 443 12.16 29.35 0.58
C PRO A 443 12.38 28.20 -0.39
N THR A 444 13.13 27.20 0.07
CA THR A 444 13.54 26.04 -0.71
C THR A 444 13.05 24.77 -0.03
N ALA A 445 12.38 23.91 -0.79
CA ALA A 445 11.92 22.61 -0.32
C ALA A 445 12.42 21.49 -1.23
N PHE A 446 12.70 20.34 -0.65
CA PHE A 446 13.02 19.14 -1.41
C PHE A 446 12.37 17.92 -0.78
N THR A 447 12.17 16.88 -1.60
CA THR A 447 11.61 15.60 -1.17
C THR A 447 12.59 14.48 -1.49
N SER A 448 12.40 13.32 -0.86
CA SER A 448 13.18 12.09 -1.10
C SER A 448 12.22 10.90 -1.10
N TYR A 449 12.52 9.84 -1.85
CA TYR A 449 11.66 8.64 -1.86
C TYR A 449 11.67 7.90 -0.53
N THR A 450 12.79 7.97 0.18
CA THR A 450 12.97 7.28 1.45
C THR A 450 13.53 8.20 2.53
N GLU A 451 13.29 7.83 3.78
CA GLU A 451 13.91 8.50 4.91
C GLU A 451 15.45 8.37 4.89
N GLU A 452 15.98 7.21 4.54
CA GLU A 452 17.43 6.98 4.45
C GLU A 452 18.06 7.94 3.43
N GLU A 453 17.43 8.09 2.27
CA GLU A 453 17.82 9.06 1.24
C GLU A 453 17.76 10.50 1.77
N ARG A 454 16.66 10.90 2.42
CA ARG A 454 16.54 12.23 3.04
C ARG A 454 17.68 12.54 4.01
N VAL A 455 18.07 11.56 4.83
CA VAL A 455 19.18 11.73 5.79
C VAL A 455 20.51 11.94 5.04
N LYS A 456 20.76 11.17 3.98
CA LYS A 456 21.97 11.31 3.17
C LYS A 456 21.99 12.63 2.41
N ASP A 457 20.87 13.03 1.79
CA ASP A 457 20.72 14.31 1.10
C ASP A 457 21.00 15.49 2.04
N LEU A 458 20.40 15.49 3.23
CA LEU A 458 20.65 16.54 4.24
C LEU A 458 22.09 16.56 4.73
N THR A 459 22.70 15.39 4.92
CA THR A 459 24.10 15.29 5.32
C THR A 459 25.01 15.86 4.24
N TYR A 460 24.74 15.52 2.98
CA TYR A 460 25.47 16.02 1.83
C TYR A 460 25.33 17.54 1.67
N ILE A 461 24.10 18.07 1.78
CA ILE A 461 23.87 19.53 1.78
C ILE A 461 24.67 20.21 2.91
N ARG A 462 24.62 19.68 4.14
CA ARG A 462 25.35 20.25 5.29
C ARG A 462 26.86 20.21 5.13
N ASN A 463 27.39 19.24 4.39
CA ASN A 463 28.82 19.22 4.06
C ASN A 463 29.22 20.37 3.12
N ILE A 464 28.28 20.85 2.28
CA ILE A 464 28.50 21.96 1.35
C ILE A 464 28.17 23.30 2.01
N ILE A 465 27.09 23.35 2.80
CA ILE A 465 26.58 24.53 3.50
C ILE A 465 26.33 24.18 4.98
N PRO A 466 27.36 24.25 5.84
CA PRO A 466 27.26 23.83 7.24
C PRO A 466 26.27 24.64 8.09
N GLU A 467 26.03 25.90 7.73
CA GLU A 467 25.21 26.85 8.49
C GLU A 467 23.72 26.79 8.14
N ILE A 468 23.28 25.79 7.37
CA ILE A 468 21.89 25.75 6.89
C ILE A 468 20.88 25.40 8.01
N ASP A 469 19.97 26.33 8.27
CA ASP A 469 18.80 26.09 9.11
C ASP A 469 17.78 25.21 8.36
N SER A 470 17.72 23.92 8.70
CA SER A 470 16.82 22.96 8.07
C SER A 470 15.65 22.58 8.99
N TYR A 471 14.41 22.71 8.51
CA TYR A 471 13.21 22.24 9.20
C TYR A 471 12.65 21.00 8.51
N ILE A 472 12.51 19.88 9.25
CA ILE A 472 11.83 18.68 8.73
C ILE A 472 10.32 18.91 8.85
N ILE A 473 9.64 18.86 7.71
CA ILE A 473 8.21 19.13 7.59
C ILE A 473 7.37 17.83 7.62
N GLY A 474 8.00 16.66 7.40
CA GLY A 474 7.38 15.33 7.54
C GLY A 474 7.35 14.79 8.98
N ASN A 475 6.32 13.99 9.32
CA ASN A 475 6.08 13.37 10.64
C ASN A 475 5.76 14.32 11.82
N ALA A 476 5.26 15.53 11.57
CA ALA A 476 4.77 16.40 12.65
C ALA A 476 3.50 15.87 13.35
N ALA A 477 2.83 14.86 12.78
CA ALA A 477 1.51 14.38 13.19
C ALA A 477 1.54 13.01 13.89
N GLY A 478 2.54 12.75 14.72
CA GLY A 478 2.63 11.51 15.50
C GLY A 478 3.52 10.43 14.90
N ALA A 479 3.81 9.40 15.70
CA ALA A 479 4.62 8.26 15.30
C ALA A 479 3.88 7.36 14.27
N PRO A 480 4.60 6.77 13.30
CA PRO A 480 4.01 5.84 12.32
C PRO A 480 3.73 4.45 12.94
N GLU A 481 2.97 3.61 12.23
CA GLU A 481 2.67 2.22 12.67
C GLU A 481 3.95 1.37 12.82
N ASP A 482 5.01 1.65 12.06
CA ASP A 482 6.28 0.95 12.17
C ASP A 482 6.97 1.16 13.54
N ALA A 483 6.65 2.25 14.25
CA ALA A 483 7.15 2.52 15.60
C ALA A 483 6.54 1.59 16.66
N CYS A 484 5.54 0.77 16.33
CA CYS A 484 4.78 0.04 17.33
C CYS A 484 5.60 -0.97 18.15
N MET A 485 6.71 -1.51 17.64
CA MET A 485 7.49 -2.52 18.39
C MET A 485 8.69 -1.96 19.14
N ASP A 486 9.49 -1.13 18.49
CA ASP A 486 10.69 -0.54 19.10
C ASP A 486 10.38 0.80 19.80
N MET A 487 9.18 1.35 19.59
CA MET A 487 8.77 2.67 20.05
C MET A 487 9.73 3.79 19.65
N LYS A 488 10.47 3.62 18.56
CA LYS A 488 11.33 4.68 18.00
C LYS A 488 10.51 5.55 17.05
N PRO A 489 10.83 6.86 16.93
CA PRO A 489 10.16 7.76 15.97
C PRO A 489 10.29 7.32 14.50
N GLN A 490 11.15 6.32 14.23
CA GLN A 490 11.59 5.86 12.92
C GLN A 490 12.38 6.90 12.12
N HIS A 491 12.72 8.02 12.77
CA HIS A 491 13.50 9.12 12.25
C HIS A 491 14.43 9.70 13.33
N GLY A 492 15.45 10.45 12.90
CA GLY A 492 16.39 11.12 13.79
C GLY A 492 17.59 10.26 14.19
N PRO A 493 18.44 10.74 15.12
CA PRO A 493 19.59 9.99 15.62
C PRO A 493 19.16 8.80 16.50
N ASP A 494 20.11 8.05 17.06
CA ASP A 494 19.78 7.04 18.07
C ASP A 494 19.19 7.69 19.35
N PRO A 495 18.35 6.96 20.10
CA PRO A 495 17.77 7.46 21.36
C PRO A 495 18.86 7.76 22.39
N GLN A 496 18.57 8.70 23.29
CA GLN A 496 19.43 9.02 24.42
C GLN A 496 19.50 7.85 25.40
N ASP A 497 20.70 7.46 25.82
CA ASP A 497 20.91 6.40 26.82
C ASP A 497 20.64 6.84 28.27
N SER A 498 20.42 8.14 28.48
CA SER A 498 20.12 8.70 29.80
C SER A 498 18.72 8.31 30.29
N LYS A 499 18.44 8.49 31.59
CA LYS A 499 17.09 8.26 32.12
C LYS A 499 16.09 9.23 31.48
N LEU A 500 14.88 8.74 31.21
CA LEU A 500 13.78 9.56 30.73
C LEU A 500 13.54 10.74 31.70
N PRO A 501 13.70 12.00 31.26
CA PRO A 501 13.63 13.14 32.16
C PRO A 501 12.19 13.68 32.33
N TYR A 502 11.19 12.95 31.83
CA TYR A 502 9.77 13.28 31.88
C TYR A 502 9.06 12.31 32.83
N SER A 503 8.08 12.82 33.58
CA SER A 503 7.28 12.02 34.49
C SER A 503 6.11 11.40 33.74
N VAL A 504 5.94 10.08 33.83
CA VAL A 504 4.78 9.37 33.26
C VAL A 504 4.09 8.60 34.38
N THR A 505 2.84 8.98 34.68
CA THR A 505 2.07 8.47 35.82
C THR A 505 0.71 7.93 35.39
N VAL A 506 0.17 7.01 36.18
CA VAL A 506 -1.19 6.47 36.03
C VAL A 506 -2.09 6.98 37.15
N SER A 507 -3.38 7.21 36.86
CA SER A 507 -4.35 7.68 37.86
C SER A 507 -4.68 6.64 38.94
N ASN A 508 -4.61 5.36 38.59
CA ASN A 508 -4.76 4.23 39.50
C ASN A 508 -3.90 3.07 39.02
N SER A 509 -3.09 2.49 39.91
CA SER A 509 -2.22 1.35 39.62
C SER A 509 -2.88 0.00 39.93
N ASN A 510 -4.04 -0.04 40.61
CA ASN A 510 -4.75 -1.26 40.97
C ASN A 510 -6.19 -1.19 40.45
N ILE A 511 -6.48 -1.92 39.38
CA ILE A 511 -7.74 -1.79 38.63
C ILE A 511 -8.37 -3.16 38.35
N LYS A 512 -9.61 -3.16 37.86
CA LYS A 512 -10.29 -4.35 37.35
C LYS A 512 -10.16 -4.49 35.84
N GLN A 513 -10.42 -5.69 35.33
CA GLN A 513 -10.51 -5.92 33.88
C GLN A 513 -11.53 -4.97 33.22
N GLY A 514 -11.19 -4.42 32.04
CA GLY A 514 -12.05 -3.45 31.35
C GLY A 514 -12.11 -2.05 31.97
N GLU A 515 -11.45 -1.80 33.11
CA GLU A 515 -11.45 -0.49 33.76
C GLU A 515 -10.64 0.53 32.95
N ARG A 516 -11.08 1.80 33.01
CA ARG A 516 -10.47 2.94 32.35
C ARG A 516 -9.64 3.73 33.35
N ILE A 517 -8.41 4.03 32.98
CA ILE A 517 -7.51 4.91 33.75
C ILE A 517 -6.94 6.01 32.86
N GLN A 518 -6.45 7.07 33.49
CA GLN A 518 -5.74 8.14 32.82
C GLN A 518 -4.23 7.89 32.93
N ILE A 519 -3.50 8.06 31.83
CA ILE A 519 -2.05 8.10 31.76
C ILE A 519 -1.64 9.54 31.46
N LYS A 520 -0.75 10.09 32.27
CA LYS A 520 -0.28 11.48 32.19
C LYS A 520 1.22 11.51 31.94
N ILE A 521 1.64 12.26 30.92
CA ILE A 521 3.04 12.67 30.71
C ILE A 521 3.15 14.12 31.18
N ALA A 522 4.09 14.41 32.07
CA ALA A 522 4.34 15.75 32.58
C ALA A 522 5.83 16.11 32.49
N GLU A 523 6.08 17.39 32.25
CA GLU A 523 7.40 17.99 32.16
C GLU A 523 8.22 17.87 33.46
N GLY A 524 9.46 17.39 33.35
CA GLY A 524 10.45 17.39 34.45
C GLY A 524 11.62 18.36 34.26
N THR A 525 11.71 19.08 33.13
CA THR A 525 12.96 19.72 32.65
C THR A 525 12.91 21.22 32.33
N LYS A 526 11.76 21.91 32.50
CA LYS A 526 11.54 23.34 32.15
C LYS A 526 11.74 23.70 30.65
N LYS A 527 11.63 22.74 29.73
CA LYS A 527 11.70 22.93 28.26
C LYS A 527 10.64 22.16 27.45
N GLY A 528 9.62 21.58 28.10
CA GLY A 528 8.55 20.81 27.48
C GLY A 528 9.02 19.60 26.65
N PHE A 529 8.11 19.03 25.86
CA PHE A 529 8.40 17.99 24.86
C PHE A 529 7.55 18.19 23.59
N MET A 530 8.13 17.87 22.42
CA MET A 530 7.48 18.04 21.11
C MET A 530 6.72 16.79 20.69
N GLY A 531 7.20 15.59 21.04
CA GLY A 531 6.61 14.33 20.61
C GLY A 531 6.56 13.28 21.72
N PHE A 532 5.61 12.35 21.61
CA PHE A 532 5.55 11.18 22.47
C PHE A 532 4.92 9.98 21.75
N LEU A 533 5.19 8.79 22.28
CA LEU A 533 4.51 7.53 21.98
C LEU A 533 4.32 6.74 23.29
N LEU A 534 3.09 6.34 23.58
CA LEU A 534 2.71 5.53 24.74
C LEU A 534 2.17 4.17 24.31
N GLN A 535 2.55 3.14 25.06
CA GLN A 535 1.99 1.80 24.98
C GLN A 535 1.90 1.17 26.36
N VAL A 536 0.93 0.29 26.58
CA VAL A 536 0.90 -0.60 27.74
C VAL A 536 1.20 -2.01 27.26
N ARG A 537 2.16 -2.68 27.90
CA ARG A 537 2.60 -4.02 27.51
C ARG A 537 2.41 -5.04 28.63
N ASP A 538 2.07 -6.26 28.24
CA ASP A 538 2.01 -7.41 29.14
C ASP A 538 3.42 -7.94 29.48
N SER A 539 3.48 -9.01 30.29
CA SER A 539 4.73 -9.66 30.68
C SER A 539 5.52 -10.29 29.52
N LYS A 540 4.90 -10.46 28.34
CA LYS A 540 5.55 -10.95 27.11
C LYS A 540 6.00 -9.80 26.20
N GLY A 541 5.85 -8.55 26.65
CA GLY A 541 6.19 -7.36 25.88
C GLY A 541 5.20 -7.05 24.74
N GLN A 542 4.01 -7.65 24.75
CA GLN A 542 2.99 -7.39 23.72
C GLN A 542 2.14 -6.17 24.08
N PRO A 543 1.89 -5.24 23.14
CA PRO A 543 0.97 -4.12 23.35
C PRO A 543 -0.46 -4.60 23.60
N VAL A 544 -1.08 -4.11 24.65
CA VAL A 544 -2.41 -4.54 25.13
C VAL A 544 -3.27 -3.36 25.59
N GLY A 545 -4.57 -3.64 25.76
CA GLY A 545 -5.58 -2.65 26.09
C GLY A 545 -5.90 -1.73 24.91
N LEU A 546 -6.68 -0.69 25.16
CA LEU A 546 -7.06 0.28 24.12
C LEU A 546 -6.95 1.69 24.67
N PHE A 547 -6.32 2.59 23.90
CA PHE A 547 -6.40 4.01 24.16
C PHE A 547 -7.74 4.54 23.68
N ASP A 548 -8.42 5.27 24.56
CA ASP A 548 -9.68 5.97 24.27
C ASP A 548 -9.43 7.48 24.24
N ILE A 549 -9.00 7.96 23.07
CA ILE A 549 -8.68 9.37 22.83
C ILE A 549 -9.65 9.90 21.79
N PRO A 550 -10.52 10.86 22.14
CA PRO A 550 -11.49 11.42 21.19
C PRO A 550 -10.78 12.20 20.08
N SER A 551 -11.37 12.22 18.89
CA SER A 551 -10.85 12.98 17.75
C SER A 551 -10.71 14.48 18.02
N SER A 552 -11.48 15.03 18.97
CA SER A 552 -11.41 16.42 19.43
C SER A 552 -10.24 16.74 20.37
N HIS A 553 -9.51 15.73 20.86
CA HIS A 553 -8.42 15.93 21.82
C HIS A 553 -7.29 16.78 21.19
N LYS A 554 -6.89 17.90 21.77
CA LYS A 554 -6.00 18.86 21.08
C LYS A 554 -4.57 18.35 20.84
N LEU A 555 -4.02 17.57 21.78
CA LEU A 555 -2.57 17.27 21.82
C LEU A 555 -2.19 15.85 21.37
N ALA A 556 -3.16 14.94 21.33
CA ALA A 556 -2.94 13.49 21.28
C ALA A 556 -3.96 12.79 20.40
N GLN A 557 -3.58 11.65 19.86
CA GLN A 557 -4.41 10.77 19.05
C GLN A 557 -4.04 9.30 19.28
N VAL A 558 -4.95 8.39 18.93
CA VAL A 558 -4.66 6.96 18.91
C VAL A 558 -3.75 6.61 17.72
N LEU A 559 -2.83 5.68 17.94
CA LEU A 559 -2.08 5.01 16.88
C LEU A 559 -2.56 3.56 16.80
N LYS A 560 -2.95 3.13 15.60
CA LYS A 560 -3.28 1.74 15.33
C LYS A 560 -2.00 0.95 15.16
N CYS A 561 -1.78 -0.04 16.03
CA CYS A 561 -0.78 -1.07 15.82
C CYS A 561 -1.51 -2.39 15.62
N TYR A 562 -1.21 -3.11 14.53
CA TYR A 562 -1.82 -4.41 14.28
C TYR A 562 -3.36 -4.33 14.24
N SER A 563 -3.87 -3.27 13.61
CA SER A 563 -5.31 -2.97 13.48
C SER A 563 -6.06 -2.69 14.80
N LYS A 564 -5.36 -2.42 15.90
CA LYS A 564 -5.96 -2.06 17.20
C LYS A 564 -5.41 -0.74 17.73
N ASN A 565 -6.22 0.04 18.44
CA ASN A 565 -5.83 1.31 19.06
C ASN A 565 -4.99 1.10 20.34
N VAL A 566 -3.92 0.32 20.26
CA VAL A 566 -3.09 -0.11 21.41
C VAL A 566 -1.96 0.87 21.74
N ALA A 567 -1.84 1.98 21.00
CA ALA A 567 -0.84 3.02 21.24
C ALA A 567 -1.46 4.42 21.17
N ALA A 568 -0.79 5.40 21.80
CA ALA A 568 -1.15 6.82 21.73
C ALA A 568 0.06 7.66 21.33
N THR A 569 -0.15 8.66 20.49
CA THR A 569 0.91 9.55 19.99
C THR A 569 0.43 11.01 19.93
N HIS A 570 1.38 11.93 19.82
CA HIS A 570 1.13 13.36 19.60
C HIS A 570 0.38 13.66 18.29
N LYS A 571 -0.32 14.79 18.24
CA LYS A 571 -1.03 15.31 17.05
C LYS A 571 -0.26 16.36 16.24
N SER A 572 0.60 17.12 16.92
CA SER A 572 1.42 18.17 16.34
C SER A 572 2.77 18.20 17.03
N LYS A 573 3.76 18.84 16.40
CA LYS A 573 5.10 19.05 16.95
C LYS A 573 5.18 20.18 17.97
N ASP A 574 4.06 20.85 18.27
CA ASP A 574 4.02 21.97 19.21
C ASP A 574 4.54 21.52 20.58
N VAL A 575 5.24 22.41 21.28
CA VAL A 575 5.78 22.09 22.61
C VAL A 575 4.63 21.86 23.59
N LYS A 576 4.75 20.81 24.39
CA LYS A 576 3.76 20.40 25.39
C LYS A 576 4.45 20.29 26.74
N ASP A 577 3.78 20.80 27.77
CA ASP A 577 4.22 20.60 29.15
C ASP A 577 3.52 19.39 29.78
N VAL A 578 2.29 19.11 29.34
CA VAL A 578 1.47 18.02 29.85
C VAL A 578 0.60 17.41 28.75
N VAL A 579 0.47 16.09 28.78
CA VAL A 579 -0.51 15.35 27.98
C VAL A 579 -1.17 14.30 28.85
N GLU A 580 -2.50 14.23 28.79
CA GLU A 580 -3.31 13.23 29.49
C GLU A 580 -4.12 12.43 28.47
N VAL A 581 -4.09 11.10 28.57
CA VAL A 581 -4.81 10.20 27.67
C VAL A 581 -5.47 9.08 28.47
N ASN A 582 -6.61 8.58 28.01
CA ASN A 582 -7.28 7.46 28.67
C ASN A 582 -6.85 6.13 28.05
N TRP A 583 -6.66 5.13 28.89
CA TRP A 583 -6.39 3.75 28.51
C TRP A 583 -7.38 2.81 29.21
N VAL A 584 -7.85 1.80 28.48
CA VAL A 584 -8.83 0.80 28.93
C VAL A 584 -8.15 -0.56 28.99
N ALA A 585 -8.22 -1.20 30.16
CA ALA A 585 -7.65 -2.53 30.37
C ALA A 585 -8.35 -3.59 29.50
N PRO A 586 -7.63 -4.62 29.00
CA PRO A 586 -8.26 -5.74 28.31
C PRO A 586 -9.34 -6.42 29.18
N GLY A 587 -10.41 -6.92 28.55
CA GLY A 587 -11.51 -7.59 29.27
C GLY A 587 -11.16 -8.95 29.89
N GLN A 588 -9.98 -9.50 29.60
CA GLN A 588 -9.44 -10.73 30.21
C GLN A 588 -8.06 -10.46 30.84
N ALA A 589 -7.80 -9.21 31.22
CA ALA A 589 -6.52 -8.83 31.80
C ALA A 589 -6.41 -9.33 33.25
N THR A 590 -5.34 -10.05 33.54
CA THR A 590 -4.92 -10.38 34.91
C THR A 590 -3.43 -10.11 35.08
N GLY A 591 -3.02 -9.74 36.28
CA GLY A 591 -1.61 -9.57 36.64
C GLY A 591 -1.04 -8.20 36.26
N LYS A 592 0.27 -8.16 36.05
CA LYS A 592 1.06 -6.94 35.92
C LYS A 592 1.23 -6.51 34.46
N TYR A 593 1.02 -5.22 34.23
CA TYR A 593 1.22 -4.53 32.96
C TYR A 593 2.15 -3.33 33.17
N THR A 594 2.96 -3.03 32.16
CA THR A 594 3.93 -1.93 32.23
C THR A 594 3.62 -0.88 31.17
N VAL A 595 3.55 0.38 31.59
CA VAL A 595 3.46 1.53 30.69
C VAL A 595 4.85 1.84 30.17
N TYR A 596 4.99 1.83 28.84
CA TYR A 596 6.18 2.26 28.12
C TYR A 596 5.95 3.63 27.49
N ALA A 597 6.98 4.47 27.54
CA ALA A 597 6.97 5.80 26.94
C ALA A 597 8.22 6.04 26.11
N SER A 598 8.02 6.64 24.94
CA SER A 598 9.05 7.35 24.19
C SER A 598 8.69 8.81 24.15
N VAL A 599 9.64 9.69 24.42
CA VAL A 599 9.39 11.14 24.47
C VAL A 599 10.50 11.85 23.72
N ALA A 600 10.12 12.77 22.84
CA ALA A 600 11.02 13.59 22.04
C ALA A 600 10.99 15.02 22.55
N LYS A 601 12.14 15.52 22.99
CA LYS A 601 12.33 16.93 23.33
C LYS A 601 12.41 17.77 22.07
N THR A 602 13.16 17.30 21.08
CA THR A 602 13.26 17.86 19.73
C THR A 602 13.30 16.73 18.70
N GLY A 603 13.33 17.06 17.40
CA GLY A 603 13.56 16.05 16.35
C GLY A 603 14.92 15.36 16.40
N GLY A 604 15.89 15.90 17.14
CA GLY A 604 17.24 15.35 17.31
C GLY A 604 17.54 14.83 18.72
N GLU A 605 16.63 14.98 19.68
CA GLU A 605 16.86 14.59 21.09
C GLU A 605 15.60 13.89 21.64
N PHE A 606 15.68 12.57 21.82
CA PHE A 606 14.55 11.76 22.31
C PHE A 606 15.00 10.51 23.08
N TRP A 607 14.07 9.97 23.85
CA TRP A 607 14.19 8.72 24.60
C TRP A 607 13.17 7.72 24.07
N ALA A 608 13.54 6.44 23.94
CA ALA A 608 12.68 5.42 23.37
C ALA A 608 12.44 4.24 24.32
N GLN A 609 11.20 3.78 24.38
CA GLN A 609 10.80 2.51 25.02
C GLN A 609 11.19 2.41 26.51
N HIS A 610 11.11 3.51 27.26
CA HIS A 610 11.38 3.46 28.69
C HIS A 610 10.17 2.89 29.45
N PRO A 611 10.35 1.91 30.34
CA PRO A 611 9.31 1.51 31.28
C PRO A 611 9.13 2.63 32.33
N THR A 612 7.89 3.00 32.61
CA THR A 612 7.59 4.21 33.41
C THR A 612 6.63 4.00 34.58
N ALA A 613 5.55 3.22 34.39
CA ALA A 613 4.56 2.96 35.42
C ALA A 613 4.06 1.51 35.34
N GLU A 614 3.56 1.00 36.46
CA GLU A 614 3.02 -0.35 36.57
C GLU A 614 1.51 -0.31 36.88
N ILE A 615 0.77 -1.21 36.24
CA ILE A 615 -0.67 -1.38 36.43
C ILE A 615 -0.90 -2.85 36.80
N PHE A 616 -1.61 -3.07 37.90
CA PHE A 616 -2.02 -4.37 38.40
C PHE A 616 -3.51 -4.53 38.17
N VAL A 617 -3.89 -5.56 37.41
CA VAL A 617 -5.28 -5.88 37.13
C VAL A 617 -5.69 -7.09 37.97
N ASN A 618 -6.68 -6.88 38.85
CA ASN A 618 -7.23 -7.85 39.79
C ASN A 618 -8.51 -8.50 39.28
#